data_AF-A0A7S1PWR4-F1
#
_entry.id   AF-A0A7S1PWR4-F1
#
_cell.length_a   1.000
_cell.length_b   1.000
_cell.length_c   1.000
_cell.angle_alpha   90.00
_cell.angle_beta   90.00
_cell.angle_gamma   90.00
#
_symmetry.space_group_name_H-M   'P 1'
#
loop_
_entity.id
_entity.type
_entity.pdbx_description
1 polymer ?
#
loop_
_entity_poly.entity_id
_entity_poly.type
_entity_poly.pdbx_seq_one_letter_code
_entity_poly.pdbx_strand_id
1 'polypeptide(L)'
;PGFVQLLVATYLTTTPQEYADVWTKDNNGALMNQAMIVDVRRAQAALDAGLPLPPKTFVMCENYPTVYECGDMTWWLNSGKPWISFDVAYFNSTREAGGSNNPVALKYDQGYGAWPSSVAAPLERTMEYATDVTSMFYAMRHNNYPHDPLLVIPGCNQSQSRWVQFNCSDEPALHTTPVLTFGARQDLAPLHGHYGTASEQFLTALFGSVDGKATSARMLADPANMTVILQNGPTSVQHPPFSFSEFYASHPAINDTTPRRGIPDRLDFSPVVVRPLSGFSAQQRACAPGGGSVA
;
A
#
# COMPACT_ATOMS: atom_id res chain seq x y z
N PRO A 1 1.53 -18.30 12.35
CA PRO A 1 1.85 -17.51 11.14
C PRO A 1 1.19 -16.13 11.20
N GLY A 2 1.84 -15.07 10.71
CA GLY A 2 1.32 -13.69 10.82
C GLY A 2 -0.10 -13.50 10.30
N PHE A 3 -0.51 -14.20 9.23
CA PHE A 3 -1.85 -14.06 8.65
C PHE A 3 -2.95 -14.57 9.59
N VAL A 4 -2.67 -15.61 10.39
CA VAL A 4 -3.62 -16.13 11.39
C VAL A 4 -3.85 -15.09 12.47
N GLN A 5 -2.81 -14.38 12.89
CA GLN A 5 -2.90 -13.35 13.93
C GLN A 5 -3.71 -12.14 13.44
N LEU A 6 -3.49 -11.70 12.19
CA LEU A 6 -4.31 -10.66 11.55
C LEU A 6 -5.78 -11.06 11.48
N LEU A 7 -6.08 -12.30 11.08
CA LEU A 7 -7.46 -12.79 11.02
C LEU A 7 -8.10 -12.84 12.42
N VAL A 8 -7.41 -13.41 13.41
CA VAL A 8 -7.91 -13.49 14.79
C VAL A 8 -8.19 -12.10 15.35
N ALA A 9 -7.28 -11.14 15.19
CA ALA A 9 -7.51 -9.76 15.61
C ALA A 9 -8.72 -9.14 14.90
N THR A 10 -8.85 -9.35 13.58
CA THR A 10 -10.00 -8.84 12.79
C THR A 10 -11.35 -9.40 13.25
N TYR A 11 -11.41 -10.67 13.68
CA TYR A 11 -12.65 -11.31 14.12
C TYR A 11 -13.03 -11.05 15.58
N LEU A 12 -12.04 -10.85 16.46
CA LEU A 12 -12.27 -10.79 17.91
C LEU A 12 -12.41 -9.38 18.47
N THR A 13 -12.00 -8.35 17.73
CA THR A 13 -11.79 -7.01 18.29
C THR A 13 -12.79 -6.01 17.75
N THR A 14 -13.06 -4.98 18.54
CA THR A 14 -14.03 -3.92 18.20
C THR A 14 -13.44 -2.53 18.24
N THR A 15 -12.26 -2.38 18.85
CA THR A 15 -11.52 -1.12 18.90
C THR A 15 -10.11 -1.28 18.31
N PRO A 16 -9.50 -0.19 17.81
CA PRO A 16 -8.13 -0.24 17.30
C PRO A 16 -7.10 -0.70 18.33
N GLN A 17 -7.29 -0.35 19.60
CA GLN A 17 -6.41 -0.80 20.68
C GLN A 17 -6.53 -2.30 20.94
N GLU A 18 -7.75 -2.83 20.99
CA GLU A 18 -7.94 -4.28 21.13
C GLU A 18 -7.31 -5.04 19.96
N TYR A 19 -7.44 -4.52 18.73
CA TYR A 19 -6.79 -5.10 17.55
C TYR A 19 -5.28 -5.19 17.75
N ALA A 20 -4.66 -4.09 18.16
CA ALA A 20 -3.23 -4.05 18.50
C ALA A 20 -2.87 -5.08 19.58
N ASP A 21 -3.60 -5.11 20.70
CA ASP A 21 -3.30 -5.99 21.83
C ASP A 21 -3.45 -7.48 21.46
N VAL A 22 -4.41 -7.83 20.59
CA VAL A 22 -4.60 -9.21 20.12
C VAL A 22 -3.57 -9.58 19.05
N TRP A 23 -3.30 -8.70 18.08
CA TRP A 23 -2.38 -8.97 16.98
C TRP A 23 -0.94 -9.14 17.47
N THR A 24 -0.54 -8.38 18.49
CA THR A 24 0.82 -8.37 19.07
C THR A 24 1.21 -9.57 19.87
N LYS A 25 0.24 -10.16 20.56
CA LYS A 25 0.47 -11.01 21.72
C LYS A 25 1.51 -12.11 21.48
N ASP A 26 1.49 -12.68 20.28
CA ASP A 26 2.34 -13.81 19.89
C ASP A 26 3.20 -13.49 18.65
N ASN A 27 3.72 -12.26 18.52
CA ASN A 27 4.51 -11.84 17.36
C ASN A 27 5.56 -12.91 16.95
N ASN A 28 5.40 -13.45 15.75
CA ASN A 28 6.27 -14.50 15.20
C ASN A 28 7.28 -13.98 14.17
N GLY A 29 7.31 -12.66 13.93
CA GLY A 29 8.24 -12.02 12.99
C GLY A 29 7.97 -12.30 11.51
N ALA A 30 6.89 -13.01 11.16
CA ALA A 30 6.50 -13.25 9.77
C ALA A 30 5.39 -12.28 9.34
N LEU A 31 5.38 -11.92 8.05
CA LEU A 31 4.52 -10.86 7.50
C LEU A 31 4.71 -9.55 8.27
N MET A 32 5.91 -8.99 8.15
CA MET A 32 6.27 -7.68 8.70
C MET A 32 5.47 -6.62 7.95
N ASN A 33 4.59 -5.94 8.65
CA ASN A 33 3.65 -4.98 8.09
C ASN A 33 3.59 -3.74 8.96
N GLN A 34 3.19 -2.63 8.34
CA GLN A 34 2.58 -1.51 9.03
C GLN A 34 1.06 -1.67 8.97
N ALA A 35 0.42 -2.01 10.09
CA ALA A 35 -1.02 -2.10 10.19
C ALA A 35 -1.62 -0.76 10.64
N MET A 36 -2.59 -0.28 9.89
CA MET A 36 -3.33 0.95 10.17
C MET A 36 -4.77 0.58 10.55
N ILE A 37 -5.12 0.76 11.82
CA ILE A 37 -6.43 0.36 12.34
C ILE A 37 -7.24 1.61 12.70
N VAL A 38 -8.34 1.83 11.98
CA VAL A 38 -9.19 3.01 12.11
C VAL A 38 -10.59 2.60 12.55
N ASP A 39 -11.08 3.18 13.65
CA ASP A 39 -12.48 3.06 14.06
C ASP A 39 -13.35 4.03 13.25
N VAL A 40 -13.84 3.55 12.11
CA VAL A 40 -14.64 4.36 11.17
C VAL A 40 -15.96 4.85 11.75
N ARG A 41 -16.56 4.12 12.70
CA ARG A 41 -17.82 4.53 13.35
C ARG A 41 -17.56 5.69 14.31
N ARG A 42 -16.51 5.57 15.12
CA ARG A 42 -16.07 6.63 16.03
C ARG A 42 -15.60 7.87 15.27
N ALA A 43 -14.89 7.66 14.16
CA ALA A 43 -14.50 8.76 13.27
C ALA A 43 -15.72 9.47 12.67
N GLN A 44 -16.67 8.72 12.12
CA GLN A 44 -17.89 9.30 11.53
C GLN A 44 -18.70 10.10 12.56
N ALA A 45 -18.89 9.56 13.77
CA ALA A 45 -19.61 10.26 14.83
C ALA A 45 -18.95 11.59 15.23
N ALA A 46 -17.61 11.63 15.31
CA ALA A 46 -16.89 12.86 15.60
C ALA A 46 -17.01 13.89 14.47
N LEU A 47 -16.88 13.44 13.21
CA LEU A 47 -17.04 14.29 12.04
C LEU A 47 -18.46 14.89 11.94
N ASP A 48 -19.50 14.10 12.19
CA ASP A 48 -20.90 14.59 12.19
C ASP A 48 -21.15 15.60 13.32
N ALA A 49 -20.45 15.47 14.45
CA ALA A 49 -20.51 16.41 15.55
C ALA A 49 -19.63 17.67 15.35
N GLY A 50 -18.84 17.74 14.27
CA GLY A 50 -17.87 18.82 14.06
C GLY A 50 -16.75 18.85 15.10
N LEU A 51 -16.41 17.69 15.66
CA LEU A 51 -15.40 17.54 16.71
C LEU A 51 -14.12 16.89 16.17
N PRO A 52 -12.95 17.16 16.79
CA PRO A 52 -11.73 16.39 16.52
C PRO A 52 -11.95 14.89 16.78
N LEU A 53 -11.20 14.05 16.08
CA LEU A 53 -11.20 12.61 16.30
C LEU A 53 -10.77 12.30 17.74
N PRO A 54 -11.54 11.52 18.51
CA PRO A 54 -11.18 11.15 19.87
C PRO A 54 -9.94 10.24 19.94
N PRO A 55 -9.13 10.28 21.00
CA PRO A 55 -7.96 9.40 21.15
C PRO A 55 -8.28 7.92 20.90
N LYS A 56 -7.34 7.21 20.27
CA LYS A 56 -7.44 5.82 19.83
C LYS A 56 -8.51 5.57 18.76
N THR A 57 -8.84 6.59 17.98
CA THR A 57 -9.64 6.40 16.75
C THR A 57 -8.77 5.82 15.63
N PHE A 58 -7.47 6.16 15.61
CA PHE A 58 -6.48 5.58 14.72
C PHE A 58 -5.30 5.06 15.54
N VAL A 59 -5.09 3.74 15.50
CA VAL A 59 -3.90 3.09 16.05
C VAL A 59 -3.10 2.52 14.88
N MET A 60 -1.81 2.83 14.86
CA MET A 60 -0.89 2.30 13.87
C MET A 60 0.16 1.46 14.57
N CYS A 61 0.50 0.35 13.93
CA CYS A 61 1.34 -0.68 14.50
C CYS A 61 2.30 -1.24 13.47
N GLU A 62 3.50 -1.62 13.90
CA GLU A 62 4.53 -2.23 13.07
C GLU A 62 5.09 -3.46 13.74
N ASN A 63 5.28 -4.53 12.95
CA ASN A 63 5.88 -5.77 13.43
C ASN A 63 7.14 -6.13 12.64
N TYR A 64 8.18 -6.53 13.36
CA TYR A 64 9.42 -7.12 12.86
C TYR A 64 9.74 -8.37 13.69
N PRO A 65 10.69 -9.22 13.27
CA PRO A 65 11.24 -10.26 14.15
C PRO A 65 11.70 -9.61 15.46
N THR A 66 11.22 -10.13 16.58
CA THR A 66 11.57 -9.70 17.96
C THR A 66 11.12 -8.29 18.37
N VAL A 67 10.63 -7.46 17.46
CA VAL A 67 10.19 -6.09 17.75
C VAL A 67 8.77 -5.86 17.28
N TYR A 68 8.01 -5.16 18.12
CA TYR A 68 6.70 -4.69 17.77
C TYR A 68 6.46 -3.34 18.45
N GLU A 69 5.88 -2.38 17.71
CA GLU A 69 5.52 -1.08 18.26
C GLU A 69 4.13 -0.64 17.75
N CYS A 70 3.29 -0.13 18.64
CA CYS A 70 2.03 0.54 18.29
C CYS A 70 1.97 1.93 18.92
N GLY A 71 1.24 2.83 18.28
CA GLY A 71 0.92 4.16 18.80
C GLY A 71 -0.48 4.59 18.42
N ASP A 72 -1.11 5.36 19.31
CA ASP A 72 -2.28 6.16 18.96
C ASP A 72 -1.84 7.33 18.06
N MET A 73 -2.18 7.23 16.78
CA MET A 73 -1.83 8.21 15.76
C MET A 73 -3.01 9.12 15.41
N THR A 74 -4.06 9.15 16.24
CA THR A 74 -5.23 10.01 16.04
C THR A 74 -4.85 11.49 15.91
N TRP A 75 -3.85 11.93 16.69
CA TRP A 75 -3.35 13.31 16.64
C TRP A 75 -2.82 13.69 15.25
N TRP A 76 -2.25 12.73 14.50
CA TRP A 76 -1.74 12.97 13.15
C TRP A 76 -2.88 13.31 12.20
N LEU A 77 -3.96 12.51 12.24
CA LEU A 77 -5.15 12.78 11.42
C LEU A 77 -5.83 14.10 11.80
N ASN A 78 -5.90 14.42 13.10
CA ASN A 78 -6.42 15.72 13.57
C ASN A 78 -5.57 16.93 13.12
N SER A 79 -4.31 16.72 12.73
CA SER A 79 -3.47 17.78 12.15
C SER A 79 -3.80 18.09 10.68
N GLY A 80 -4.74 17.34 10.08
CA GLY A 80 -5.11 17.47 8.66
C GLY A 80 -4.13 16.80 7.71
N LYS A 81 -3.17 16.02 8.22
CA LYS A 81 -2.17 15.33 7.41
C LYS A 81 -2.63 13.91 7.05
N PRO A 82 -2.41 13.47 5.80
CA PRO A 82 -2.61 12.06 5.46
C PRO A 82 -1.58 11.20 6.18
N TRP A 83 -1.97 9.99 6.59
CA TRP A 83 -1.01 8.94 6.91
C TRP A 83 -0.71 8.17 5.62
N ILE A 84 0.55 8.17 5.19
CA ILE A 84 0.98 7.49 3.96
C ILE A 84 1.86 6.31 4.36
N SER A 85 1.48 5.12 3.90
CA SER A 85 2.24 3.88 4.10
C SER A 85 2.83 3.44 2.75
N PHE A 86 4.13 3.16 2.74
CA PHE A 86 4.90 2.88 1.52
C PHE A 86 6.09 1.96 1.79
N ASP A 87 5.87 0.89 2.58
CA ASP A 87 6.86 -0.15 2.87
C ASP A 87 8.11 0.27 3.66
N VAL A 88 8.15 1.51 4.18
CA VAL A 88 9.18 1.98 5.11
C VAL A 88 8.59 2.15 6.50
N ALA A 89 9.25 1.56 7.50
CA ALA A 89 8.85 1.65 8.90
C ALA A 89 8.93 3.09 9.43
N TYR A 90 7.97 3.47 10.26
CA TYR A 90 7.84 4.76 10.92
C TYR A 90 8.58 4.79 12.26
N PHE A 91 8.32 3.78 13.11
CA PHE A 91 8.87 3.77 14.46
C PHE A 91 10.38 3.54 14.45
N ASN A 92 11.08 4.10 15.43
CA ASN A 92 12.54 3.95 15.45
C ASN A 92 12.97 2.51 15.73
N SER A 93 12.28 1.81 16.64
CA SER A 93 12.60 0.42 17.00
C SER A 93 12.48 -0.54 15.81
N THR A 94 11.44 -0.36 15.00
CA THR A 94 11.16 -1.16 13.80
C THR A 94 12.09 -0.78 12.65
N ARG A 95 12.45 0.50 12.49
CA ARG A 95 13.50 0.93 11.55
C ARG A 95 14.88 0.39 11.90
N GLU A 96 15.21 0.30 13.18
CA GLU A 96 16.46 -0.32 13.64
C GLU A 96 16.46 -1.82 13.38
N ALA A 97 15.36 -2.51 13.71
CA ALA A 97 15.22 -3.95 13.47
C ALA A 97 15.19 -4.31 11.97
N GLY A 98 14.52 -3.50 11.16
CA GLY A 98 14.40 -3.67 9.71
C GLY A 98 15.59 -3.17 8.89
N GLY A 99 16.52 -2.45 9.52
CA GLY A 99 17.72 -1.92 8.87
C GLY A 99 17.50 -0.65 8.04
N SER A 100 16.32 -0.03 8.08
CA SER A 100 16.03 1.24 7.35
C SER A 100 16.85 2.43 7.88
N ASN A 101 17.38 2.33 9.09
CA ASN A 101 18.33 3.30 9.67
C ASN A 101 19.81 2.95 9.39
N ASN A 102 20.10 1.83 8.71
CA ASN A 102 21.48 1.38 8.45
C ASN A 102 22.22 2.40 7.57
N PRO A 103 23.46 2.81 7.89
CA PRO A 103 24.25 3.72 7.06
C PRO A 103 24.40 3.31 5.60
N VAL A 104 24.40 2.01 5.30
CA VAL A 104 24.38 1.46 3.94
C VAL A 104 23.05 1.78 3.27
N ALA A 105 21.91 1.49 3.92
CA ALA A 105 20.59 1.82 3.40
C ALA A 105 20.42 3.33 3.18
N LEU A 106 20.84 4.16 4.14
CA LEU A 106 20.82 5.62 4.03
C LEU A 106 21.72 6.13 2.91
N LYS A 107 22.91 5.54 2.75
CA LYS A 107 23.86 5.93 1.71
C LYS A 107 23.35 5.56 0.31
N TYR A 108 22.79 4.36 0.17
CA TYR A 108 22.32 3.81 -1.10
C TYR A 108 20.80 3.86 -1.23
N ASP A 109 20.13 4.83 -0.59
CA ASP A 109 18.67 4.89 -0.65
C ASP A 109 18.22 4.97 -2.12
N GLN A 110 17.54 3.91 -2.54
CA GLN A 110 17.14 3.63 -3.91
C GLN A 110 15.62 3.61 -4.03
N GLY A 111 14.89 4.22 -3.08
CA GLY A 111 13.44 4.14 -3.01
C GLY A 111 12.99 3.62 -1.65
N TYR A 112 12.47 2.39 -1.62
CA TYR A 112 11.81 1.79 -0.45
C TYR A 112 12.76 1.35 0.68
N GLY A 113 14.06 1.70 0.62
CA GLY A 113 15.09 1.08 1.45
C GLY A 113 15.46 1.84 2.73
N ALA A 114 15.28 3.17 2.75
CA ALA A 114 15.79 3.99 3.84
C ALA A 114 14.77 4.97 4.41
N TRP A 115 15.03 5.46 5.62
CA TRP A 115 14.27 6.55 6.22
C TRP A 115 15.13 7.84 6.32
N PRO A 116 14.71 8.98 5.74
CA PRO A 116 13.52 9.18 4.91
C PRO A 116 13.73 8.64 3.49
N SER A 117 12.68 8.03 2.92
CA SER A 117 12.69 7.44 1.58
C SER A 117 12.48 8.48 0.49
N SER A 118 13.14 8.29 -0.66
CA SER A 118 12.88 9.09 -1.85
C SER A 118 11.45 8.96 -2.42
N VAL A 119 10.72 7.89 -2.10
CA VAL A 119 9.33 7.72 -2.54
C VAL A 119 8.37 8.63 -1.77
N ALA A 120 8.75 9.12 -0.59
CA ALA A 120 7.85 9.91 0.25
C ALA A 120 7.38 11.19 -0.45
N ALA A 121 8.29 11.95 -1.07
CA ALA A 121 7.97 13.24 -1.70
C ALA A 121 6.93 13.16 -2.84
N PRO A 122 7.05 12.26 -3.84
CA PRO A 122 6.00 12.12 -4.85
C PRO A 122 4.65 11.70 -4.25
N LEU A 123 4.65 10.80 -3.26
CA LEU A 123 3.41 10.37 -2.61
C LEU A 123 2.74 11.48 -1.79
N GLU A 124 3.52 12.24 -1.01
CA GLU A 124 3.04 13.39 -0.25
C GLU A 124 2.40 14.42 -1.17
N ARG A 125 3.08 14.83 -2.25
CA ARG A 125 2.52 15.76 -3.24
C ARG A 125 1.23 15.21 -3.86
N THR A 126 1.21 13.93 -4.24
CA THR A 126 -0.01 13.32 -4.83
C THR A 126 -1.18 13.34 -3.85
N MET A 127 -0.92 13.16 -2.55
CA MET A 127 -1.95 13.20 -1.52
C MET A 127 -2.49 14.61 -1.22
N GLU A 128 -1.78 15.68 -1.57
CA GLU A 128 -2.31 17.06 -1.47
C GLU A 128 -3.56 17.29 -2.34
N TYR A 129 -3.72 16.51 -3.41
CA TYR A 129 -4.87 16.61 -4.32
C TYR A 129 -6.06 15.73 -3.92
N ALA A 130 -5.92 14.89 -2.89
CA ALA A 130 -6.97 13.98 -2.43
C ALA A 130 -7.91 14.70 -1.43
N THR A 131 -8.96 15.33 -1.95
CA THR A 131 -9.92 16.14 -1.16
C THR A 131 -11.24 15.41 -0.89
N ASP A 132 -11.50 14.31 -1.59
CA ASP A 132 -12.65 13.43 -1.43
C ASP A 132 -12.29 11.98 -1.77
N VAL A 133 -13.23 11.04 -1.61
CA VAL A 133 -12.96 9.62 -1.86
C VAL A 133 -12.64 9.30 -3.33
N THR A 134 -13.17 10.10 -4.27
CA THR A 134 -12.95 9.90 -5.71
C THR A 134 -11.56 10.35 -6.11
N SER A 135 -11.16 11.56 -5.69
CA SER A 135 -9.81 12.09 -5.87
C SER A 135 -8.78 11.26 -5.11
N MET A 136 -9.09 10.76 -3.90
CA MET A 136 -8.26 9.78 -3.20
C MET A 136 -8.07 8.50 -4.00
N PHE A 137 -9.15 7.97 -4.59
CA PHE A 137 -9.06 6.81 -5.47
C PHE A 137 -8.10 7.07 -6.63
N TYR A 138 -8.26 8.18 -7.36
CA TYR A 138 -7.38 8.50 -8.48
C TYR A 138 -5.94 8.86 -8.06
N ALA A 139 -5.74 9.44 -6.87
CA ALA A 139 -4.43 9.66 -6.29
C ALA A 139 -3.68 8.33 -6.08
N MET A 140 -4.38 7.30 -5.56
CA MET A 140 -3.82 5.94 -5.44
C MET A 140 -3.56 5.25 -6.78
N ARG A 141 -4.14 5.75 -7.89
CA ARG A 141 -3.90 5.25 -9.25
C ARG A 141 -2.91 6.12 -10.03
N HIS A 142 -2.39 7.18 -9.42
CA HIS A 142 -1.56 8.16 -10.10
C HIS A 142 -0.22 7.56 -10.51
N ASN A 143 0.12 7.74 -11.77
CA ASN A 143 1.44 7.46 -12.31
C ASN A 143 1.63 8.29 -13.58
N ASN A 144 2.36 9.39 -13.49
CA ASN A 144 2.65 10.26 -14.63
C ASN A 144 4.07 10.08 -15.18
N TYR A 145 4.69 8.90 -14.97
CA TYR A 145 5.90 8.53 -15.70
C TYR A 145 5.65 8.61 -17.22
N PRO A 146 6.61 9.06 -18.05
CA PRO A 146 7.94 9.57 -17.73
C PRO A 146 7.99 11.10 -17.52
N HIS A 147 6.85 11.75 -17.35
CA HIS A 147 6.71 13.21 -17.37
C HIS A 147 6.79 13.87 -15.99
N ASP A 148 6.79 13.08 -14.92
CA ASP A 148 6.78 13.59 -13.55
C ASP A 148 8.19 13.85 -13.02
N PRO A 149 8.54 15.11 -12.67
CA PRO A 149 9.86 15.45 -12.15
C PRO A 149 10.15 14.89 -10.74
N LEU A 150 9.14 14.40 -10.00
CA LEU A 150 9.34 13.73 -8.71
C LEU A 150 9.50 12.22 -8.84
N LEU A 151 9.24 11.63 -10.01
CA LEU A 151 9.47 10.20 -10.26
C LEU A 151 10.87 9.94 -10.83
N VAL A 152 11.85 10.76 -10.43
CA VAL A 152 13.25 10.60 -10.81
C VAL A 152 13.90 9.54 -9.94
N ILE A 153 14.67 8.65 -10.55
CA ILE A 153 15.45 7.63 -9.87
C ILE A 153 16.50 8.32 -8.99
N PRO A 154 16.53 8.03 -7.68
CA PRO A 154 17.55 8.56 -6.79
C PRO A 154 18.94 8.31 -7.36
N GLY A 155 19.81 9.33 -7.33
CA GLY A 155 21.16 9.23 -7.86
C GLY A 155 21.33 9.41 -9.37
N CYS A 156 20.26 9.51 -10.18
CA CYS A 156 20.36 9.94 -11.59
C CYS A 156 20.35 11.45 -11.78
N ASN A 157 19.87 12.23 -10.80
CA ASN A 157 19.97 13.69 -10.84
C ASN A 157 21.33 14.17 -10.31
N GLN A 158 22.26 14.45 -11.21
CA GLN A 158 23.64 14.84 -10.91
C GLN A 158 23.77 16.13 -10.07
N SER A 159 22.75 16.98 -10.02
CA SER A 159 22.84 18.32 -9.41
C SER A 159 22.24 18.49 -8.02
N GLN A 160 21.42 17.54 -7.54
CA GLN A 160 20.61 17.75 -6.32
C GLN A 160 20.49 16.54 -5.38
N SER A 161 21.11 15.40 -5.70
CA SER A 161 21.00 14.25 -4.83
C SER A 161 21.94 14.37 -3.62
N ARG A 162 21.35 14.59 -2.45
CA ARG A 162 21.98 14.41 -1.11
C ARG A 162 22.41 12.96 -0.83
N TRP A 163 22.03 12.03 -1.71
CA TRP A 163 22.22 10.58 -1.65
C TRP A 163 22.95 10.11 -2.92
N VAL A 164 23.75 9.04 -2.85
CA VAL A 164 24.76 8.59 -3.84
C VAL A 164 24.46 8.96 -5.30
N GLN A 165 25.46 9.52 -6.00
CA GLN A 165 25.43 9.65 -7.46
C GLN A 165 25.67 8.27 -8.08
N PHE A 166 24.70 7.74 -8.80
CA PHE A 166 24.94 6.62 -9.70
C PHE A 166 25.54 7.18 -10.99
N ASN A 167 26.39 6.39 -11.63
CA ASN A 167 26.64 6.57 -13.06
C ASN A 167 25.40 6.06 -13.81
N CYS A 168 24.29 6.79 -13.70
CA CYS A 168 23.10 6.49 -14.48
C CYS A 168 23.44 6.59 -15.98
N SER A 169 22.67 5.89 -16.81
CA SER A 169 22.80 6.02 -18.26
C SER A 169 22.83 7.51 -18.65
N ASP A 170 23.69 7.89 -19.61
CA ASP A 170 23.76 9.27 -20.11
C ASP A 170 22.46 9.73 -20.78
N GLU A 171 21.50 8.83 -20.99
CA GLU A 171 20.19 9.09 -21.58
C GLU A 171 19.17 9.61 -20.54
N PRO A 172 18.77 10.90 -20.57
CA PRO A 172 17.86 11.47 -19.57
C PRO A 172 16.47 10.84 -19.52
N ALA A 173 16.02 10.25 -20.64
CA ALA A 173 14.75 9.53 -20.69
C ALA A 173 14.71 8.33 -19.73
N LEU A 174 15.88 7.77 -19.38
CA LEU A 174 16.03 6.63 -18.48
C LEU A 174 16.18 7.03 -17.00
N HIS A 175 16.07 8.33 -16.67
CA HIS A 175 16.27 8.85 -15.30
C HIS A 175 14.99 8.89 -14.49
N THR A 176 13.83 8.69 -15.11
CA THR A 176 12.56 8.57 -14.39
C THR A 176 12.18 7.10 -14.24
N THR A 177 11.28 6.81 -13.32
CA THR A 177 10.85 5.44 -13.06
C THR A 177 9.33 5.34 -12.86
N PRO A 178 8.69 4.28 -13.39
CA PRO A 178 7.28 4.05 -13.17
C PRO A 178 6.97 3.40 -11.81
N VAL A 179 7.95 3.16 -10.93
CA VAL A 179 7.74 2.37 -9.68
C VAL A 179 7.69 3.19 -8.40
N LEU A 180 8.09 4.46 -8.40
CA LEU A 180 8.15 5.32 -7.20
C LEU A 180 6.87 6.13 -6.97
N THR A 181 5.70 5.51 -7.16
CA THR A 181 4.38 6.14 -7.03
C THR A 181 3.33 5.10 -6.62
N PHE A 182 2.15 5.53 -6.15
CA PHE A 182 1.06 4.63 -5.78
C PHE A 182 0.64 3.69 -6.91
N GLY A 183 0.52 4.22 -8.13
CA GLY A 183 0.17 3.47 -9.33
C GLY A 183 1.36 2.81 -10.01
N ALA A 184 2.27 2.16 -9.27
CA ALA A 184 3.50 1.59 -9.83
C ALA A 184 3.27 0.68 -11.05
N ARG A 185 4.09 0.82 -12.10
CA ARG A 185 4.01 0.12 -13.40
C ARG A 185 5.40 -0.35 -13.88
N GLN A 186 6.03 -1.30 -13.18
CA GLN A 186 7.38 -1.75 -13.54
C GLN A 186 7.44 -2.39 -14.94
N ASP A 187 6.30 -2.84 -15.48
CA ASP A 187 6.16 -3.33 -16.85
C ASP A 187 6.44 -2.27 -17.92
N LEU A 188 6.37 -0.99 -17.56
CA LEU A 188 6.70 0.15 -18.44
C LEU A 188 8.14 0.66 -18.27
N ALA A 189 8.91 0.04 -17.38
CA ALA A 189 10.29 0.41 -17.14
C ALA A 189 11.19 -0.05 -18.32
N PRO A 190 12.40 0.49 -18.48
CA PRO A 190 13.27 0.10 -19.58
C PRO A 190 13.81 -1.34 -19.44
N LEU A 191 14.10 -1.99 -20.57
CA LEU A 191 14.75 -3.31 -20.63
C LEU A 191 16.20 -3.29 -20.15
N HIS A 192 16.89 -2.18 -20.41
CA HIS A 192 18.31 -2.00 -20.13
C HIS A 192 18.56 -0.63 -19.51
N GLY A 193 19.54 -0.56 -18.63
CA GLY A 193 19.87 0.62 -17.86
C GLY A 193 20.85 0.27 -16.75
N HIS A 194 21.61 1.27 -16.30
CA HIS A 194 22.56 1.12 -15.21
C HIS A 194 22.11 1.98 -14.04
N TYR A 195 21.69 1.34 -12.95
CA TYR A 195 21.19 2.01 -11.74
C TYR A 195 21.93 1.52 -10.48
N GLY A 196 23.20 1.12 -10.65
CA GLY A 196 23.99 0.48 -9.60
C GLY A 196 23.34 -0.81 -9.09
N THR A 197 23.37 -1.00 -7.77
CA THR A 197 22.78 -2.19 -7.12
C THR A 197 21.25 -2.26 -7.17
N ALA A 198 20.56 -1.19 -7.59
CA ALA A 198 19.10 -1.15 -7.74
C ALA A 198 18.60 -1.45 -9.15
N SER A 199 19.46 -1.90 -10.06
CA SER A 199 19.04 -2.08 -11.45
C SER A 199 17.80 -2.99 -11.57
N GLU A 200 17.68 -4.04 -10.73
CA GLU A 200 16.49 -4.90 -10.71
C GLU A 200 15.18 -4.21 -10.29
N GLN A 201 15.24 -3.11 -9.54
CA GLN A 201 14.06 -2.35 -9.11
C GLN A 201 13.54 -1.40 -10.19
N PHE A 202 14.41 -0.99 -11.12
CA PHE A 202 14.13 0.04 -12.11
C PHE A 202 14.15 -0.46 -13.56
N LEU A 203 14.51 -1.73 -13.77
CA LEU A 203 14.34 -2.40 -15.05
C LEU A 203 12.98 -3.07 -15.14
N THR A 204 12.54 -3.31 -16.37
CA THR A 204 11.25 -3.93 -16.68
C THR A 204 11.05 -5.26 -15.95
N ALA A 205 9.88 -5.42 -15.35
CA ALA A 205 9.45 -6.65 -14.71
C ALA A 205 7.92 -6.67 -14.62
N LEU A 206 7.34 -7.86 -14.43
CA LEU A 206 5.92 -8.02 -14.14
C LEU A 206 5.63 -7.73 -12.67
N PHE A 207 5.75 -6.46 -12.30
CA PHE A 207 5.55 -5.96 -10.94
C PHE A 207 4.90 -4.58 -10.96
N GLY A 208 4.16 -4.26 -9.91
CA GLY A 208 3.50 -2.97 -9.76
C GLY A 208 2.22 -3.04 -8.94
N SER A 209 1.48 -1.94 -8.95
CA SER A 209 0.17 -1.84 -8.32
C SER A 209 -0.86 -2.61 -9.15
N VAL A 210 -1.62 -3.51 -8.51
CA VAL A 210 -2.58 -4.40 -9.20
C VAL A 210 -4.04 -4.15 -8.83
N ASP A 211 -4.31 -3.16 -7.98
CA ASP A 211 -5.65 -2.73 -7.66
C ASP A 211 -5.67 -1.29 -7.08
N GLY A 212 -6.87 -0.77 -6.87
CA GLY A 212 -7.11 0.39 -6.02
C GLY A 212 -8.37 0.18 -5.22
N LYS A 213 -8.33 0.51 -3.92
CA LYS A 213 -9.49 0.47 -3.03
C LYS A 213 -9.58 1.78 -2.28
N ALA A 214 -10.73 2.45 -2.33
CA ALA A 214 -10.97 3.69 -1.60
C ALA A 214 -12.33 3.66 -0.91
N THR A 215 -12.37 4.23 0.29
CA THR A 215 -13.58 4.34 1.08
C THR A 215 -13.49 5.56 1.99
N SER A 216 -14.54 5.83 2.75
CA SER A 216 -14.60 6.91 3.73
C SER A 216 -15.29 6.42 5.01
N ALA A 217 -15.16 7.19 6.09
CA ALA A 217 -15.89 6.91 7.34
C ALA A 217 -17.40 6.76 7.07
N ARG A 218 -17.99 7.67 6.28
CA ARG A 218 -19.40 7.61 5.90
C ARG A 218 -19.77 6.35 5.11
N MET A 219 -18.88 5.91 4.22
CA MET A 219 -19.11 4.73 3.39
C MET A 219 -19.04 3.42 4.19
N LEU A 220 -18.36 3.38 5.33
CA LEU A 220 -18.21 2.17 6.16
C LEU A 220 -18.96 2.20 7.50
N ALA A 221 -19.38 3.37 7.98
CA ALA A 221 -19.96 3.52 9.31
C ALA A 221 -21.31 2.79 9.48
N ASP A 222 -22.06 2.61 8.39
CA ASP A 222 -23.29 1.80 8.38
C ASP A 222 -22.99 0.36 7.93
N PRO A 223 -23.06 -0.64 8.84
CA PRO A 223 -22.85 -2.04 8.50
C PRO A 223 -23.80 -2.58 7.43
N ALA A 224 -24.99 -1.99 7.28
CA ALA A 224 -25.97 -2.40 6.27
C ALA A 224 -25.64 -1.87 4.87
N ASN A 225 -24.75 -0.89 4.75
CA ASN A 225 -24.50 -0.16 3.52
C ASN A 225 -23.00 0.14 3.30
N MET A 226 -22.13 -0.79 3.74
CA MET A 226 -20.68 -0.64 3.62
C MET A 226 -20.24 -0.64 2.16
N THR A 227 -19.67 0.46 1.68
CA THR A 227 -19.25 0.60 0.29
C THR A 227 -17.76 0.87 0.14
N VAL A 228 -17.21 0.41 -0.99
CA VAL A 228 -15.81 0.63 -1.38
C VAL A 228 -15.76 0.88 -2.89
N ILE A 229 -15.01 1.89 -3.33
CA ILE A 229 -14.61 2.01 -4.73
C ILE A 229 -13.46 1.04 -4.95
N LEU A 230 -13.60 0.14 -5.92
CA LEU A 230 -12.61 -0.88 -6.25
C LEU A 230 -12.33 -0.88 -7.74
N GLN A 231 -11.06 -1.00 -8.11
CA GLN A 231 -10.63 -1.33 -9.47
C GLN A 231 -9.57 -2.42 -9.39
N ASN A 232 -9.69 -3.43 -10.24
CA ASN A 232 -8.67 -4.46 -10.40
C ASN A 232 -7.76 -4.16 -11.60
N GLY A 233 -6.52 -4.62 -11.55
CA GLY A 233 -5.51 -4.47 -12.59
C GLY A 233 -4.56 -3.28 -12.36
N PRO A 234 -3.47 -3.19 -13.14
CA PRO A 234 -2.57 -2.04 -13.14
C PRO A 234 -3.28 -0.75 -13.53
N THR A 235 -2.72 0.40 -13.12
CA THR A 235 -3.33 1.69 -13.47
C THR A 235 -3.30 1.91 -14.98
N SER A 236 -4.45 2.27 -15.54
CA SER A 236 -4.63 2.71 -16.92
C SER A 236 -5.12 4.16 -17.02
N VAL A 237 -5.04 4.92 -15.92
CA VAL A 237 -5.52 6.31 -15.87
C VAL A 237 -4.68 7.23 -16.77
N GLN A 238 -3.36 7.01 -16.77
CA GLN A 238 -2.37 7.82 -17.50
C GLN A 238 -1.48 6.97 -18.41
N HIS A 239 -1.77 5.67 -18.47
CA HIS A 239 -0.98 4.65 -19.17
C HIS A 239 -1.91 3.74 -19.95
N PRO A 240 -1.43 3.06 -21.01
CA PRO A 240 -2.22 2.03 -21.66
C PRO A 240 -2.57 0.91 -20.65
N PRO A 241 -3.75 0.29 -20.78
CA PRO A 241 -4.08 -0.93 -20.05
C PRO A 241 -3.01 -1.99 -20.25
N PHE A 242 -2.67 -2.71 -19.18
CA PHE A 242 -1.70 -3.78 -19.27
C PHE A 242 -2.26 -4.99 -20.03
N SER A 243 -1.44 -5.59 -20.88
CA SER A 243 -1.74 -6.84 -21.59
C SER A 243 -0.55 -7.80 -21.49
N PHE A 244 -0.80 -9.03 -21.05
CA PHE A 244 0.24 -10.05 -20.98
C PHE A 244 0.79 -10.36 -22.37
N SER A 245 -0.08 -10.59 -23.36
CA SER A 245 0.34 -10.88 -24.74
C SER A 245 1.18 -9.77 -25.36
N GLU A 246 0.79 -8.49 -25.17
CA GLU A 246 1.55 -7.33 -25.65
C GLU A 246 2.89 -7.19 -24.93
N PHE A 247 2.92 -7.44 -23.61
CA PHE A 247 4.14 -7.41 -22.82
C PHE A 247 5.16 -8.45 -23.31
N TYR A 248 4.79 -9.72 -23.46
CA TYR A 248 5.73 -10.74 -23.92
C TYR A 248 6.13 -10.58 -25.39
N ALA A 249 5.24 -10.07 -26.23
CA ALA A 249 5.57 -9.76 -27.62
C ALA A 249 6.64 -8.66 -27.70
N SER A 250 6.58 -7.66 -26.82
CA SER A 250 7.56 -6.57 -26.75
C SER A 250 8.82 -6.89 -25.94
N HIS A 251 8.78 -7.94 -25.09
CA HIS A 251 9.87 -8.33 -24.20
C HIS A 251 10.26 -9.81 -24.38
N PRO A 252 10.73 -10.23 -25.57
CA PRO A 252 11.01 -11.64 -25.86
C PRO A 252 12.13 -12.25 -24.99
N ALA A 253 12.98 -11.41 -24.37
CA ALA A 253 14.01 -11.84 -23.44
C ALA A 253 13.43 -12.24 -22.06
N ILE A 254 12.20 -11.83 -21.73
CA ILE A 254 11.51 -12.16 -20.49
C ILE A 254 10.66 -13.40 -20.74
N ASN A 255 11.24 -14.57 -20.45
CA ASN A 255 10.54 -15.84 -20.59
C ASN A 255 9.88 -16.24 -19.27
N ASP A 256 8.61 -15.91 -19.09
CA ASP A 256 7.81 -16.38 -17.96
C ASP A 256 6.79 -17.42 -18.44
N THR A 257 6.97 -18.65 -17.95
CA THR A 257 6.14 -19.81 -18.27
C THR A 257 4.99 -20.02 -17.28
N THR A 258 4.73 -19.06 -16.39
CA THR A 258 3.73 -19.19 -15.32
C THR A 258 2.31 -19.27 -15.91
N PRO A 259 1.54 -20.33 -15.58
CA PRO A 259 0.16 -20.43 -16.02
C PRO A 259 -0.72 -19.33 -15.43
N ARG A 260 -1.42 -18.59 -16.28
CA ARG A 260 -2.36 -17.50 -15.91
C ARG A 260 -3.83 -17.91 -16.02
N ARG A 261 -4.16 -19.14 -15.64
CA ARG A 261 -5.53 -19.65 -15.83
C ARG A 261 -6.53 -18.79 -15.05
N GLY A 262 -7.54 -18.28 -15.75
CA GLY A 262 -8.59 -17.45 -15.15
C GLY A 262 -8.26 -15.96 -15.02
N ILE A 263 -7.06 -15.53 -15.42
CA ILE A 263 -6.70 -14.10 -15.49
C ILE A 263 -6.89 -13.63 -16.94
N PRO A 264 -7.67 -12.56 -17.18
CA PRO A 264 -7.79 -11.98 -18.53
C PRO A 264 -6.44 -11.53 -19.08
N ASP A 265 -6.25 -11.66 -20.39
CA ASP A 265 -5.01 -11.24 -21.06
C ASP A 265 -4.77 -9.74 -20.91
N ARG A 266 -5.81 -8.93 -21.17
CA ARG A 266 -5.82 -7.48 -21.01
C ARG A 266 -6.59 -7.09 -19.75
N LEU A 267 -5.94 -6.33 -18.87
CA LEU A 267 -6.48 -5.85 -17.60
C LEU A 267 -6.95 -4.40 -17.77
N ASP A 268 -8.20 -4.24 -18.25
CA ASP A 268 -8.82 -2.95 -18.56
C ASP A 268 -10.19 -2.82 -17.91
N PHE A 269 -10.19 -2.78 -16.57
CA PHE A 269 -11.42 -2.71 -15.78
C PHE A 269 -11.70 -1.28 -15.33
N SER A 270 -12.94 -0.82 -15.50
CA SER A 270 -13.41 0.42 -14.88
C SER A 270 -13.52 0.27 -13.35
N PRO A 271 -13.34 1.35 -12.58
CA PRO A 271 -13.65 1.35 -11.16
C PRO A 271 -15.15 1.07 -10.94
N VAL A 272 -15.46 0.29 -9.91
CA VAL A 272 -16.82 -0.08 -9.51
C VAL A 272 -17.04 0.25 -8.03
N VAL A 273 -18.27 0.57 -7.65
CA VAL A 273 -18.66 0.68 -6.25
C VAL A 273 -19.18 -0.68 -5.80
N VAL A 274 -18.43 -1.35 -4.92
CA VAL A 274 -18.79 -2.64 -4.34
C VAL A 274 -19.59 -2.42 -3.05
N ARG A 275 -20.58 -3.27 -2.81
CA ARG A 275 -21.44 -3.28 -1.62
C ARG A 275 -21.61 -4.71 -1.10
N PRO A 276 -22.00 -4.93 0.16
CA PRO A 276 -22.26 -6.27 0.68
C PRO A 276 -23.48 -6.84 -0.05
N LEU A 277 -23.47 -8.14 -0.32
CA LEU A 277 -24.62 -8.80 -0.92
C LEU A 277 -25.81 -8.73 0.04
N SER A 278 -26.94 -8.20 -0.43
CA SER A 278 -28.20 -8.25 0.32
C SER A 278 -28.64 -9.71 0.44
N GLY A 279 -28.55 -10.31 1.65
CA GLY A 279 -29.04 -11.66 1.91
C GLY A 279 -28.25 -12.49 2.91
N PHE A 280 -27.03 -12.10 3.29
CA PHE A 280 -26.34 -12.73 4.43
C PHE A 280 -26.77 -12.05 5.74
N SER A 281 -27.98 -12.39 6.22
CA SER A 281 -28.35 -12.04 7.59
C SER A 281 -27.41 -12.74 8.56
N ALA A 282 -27.06 -12.06 9.65
CA ALA A 282 -26.20 -12.58 10.72
C ALA A 282 -26.81 -13.76 11.52
N GLN A 283 -27.76 -14.51 10.95
CA GLN A 283 -28.48 -15.60 11.62
C GLN A 283 -27.72 -16.93 11.69
N GLN A 284 -26.52 -17.05 11.12
CA GLN A 284 -25.72 -18.29 11.22
C GLN A 284 -24.66 -18.28 12.33
N ARG A 285 -24.64 -17.30 13.25
CA ARG A 285 -23.79 -17.35 14.46
C ARG A 285 -24.36 -18.20 15.61
N ALA A 286 -25.13 -19.23 15.29
CA ALA A 286 -25.49 -20.26 16.26
C ALA A 286 -24.69 -21.53 15.98
N CYS A 287 -23.45 -21.59 16.46
CA CYS A 287 -22.87 -22.89 16.82
C CYS A 287 -23.67 -23.40 18.01
N ALA A 288 -24.76 -24.13 17.76
CA ALA A 288 -25.45 -24.86 18.81
C ALA A 288 -24.61 -26.10 19.17
N PRO A 289 -24.22 -26.31 20.43
CA PRO A 289 -23.65 -27.57 20.86
C PRO A 289 -24.81 -28.58 20.99
N GLY A 290 -25.15 -29.22 19.88
CA GLY A 290 -26.13 -30.30 19.86
C GLY A 290 -25.50 -31.61 20.30
N GLY A 291 -25.46 -31.85 21.61
CA GLY A 291 -25.30 -33.18 22.17
C GLY A 291 -26.45 -34.08 21.73
N GLY A 292 -26.13 -35.32 21.36
CA GLY A 292 -27.12 -36.34 21.01
C GLY A 292 -26.43 -37.68 20.80
N SER A 293 -26.54 -38.54 21.79
CA SER A 293 -26.01 -39.91 21.81
C SER A 293 -26.56 -40.75 20.65
N VAL A 294 -25.67 -41.54 20.04
CA VAL A 294 -26.06 -42.65 19.16
C VAL A 294 -26.27 -43.88 20.03
N ALA A 295 -27.51 -44.37 20.06
CA ALA A 295 -27.83 -45.75 20.42
C ALA A 295 -27.83 -46.60 19.14
#